data_AF-A0A538S484-F1
#
_entry.id   AF-A0A538S484-F1
#
_cell.length_a   1.000
_cell.length_b   1.000
_cell.length_c   1.000
_cell.angle_alpha   90.00
_cell.angle_beta   90.00
_cell.angle_gamma   90.00
#
_symmetry.space_group_name_H-M   'P 1'
#
loop_
_entity.id
_entity.type
_entity.pdbx_description
1 polymer ?
#
loop_
_entity_poly.entity_id
_entity_poly.type
_entity_poly.pdbx_seq_one_letter_code
_entity_poly.pdbx_strand_id
1 'polypeptide(L)'
;MTFLLSWLRRTPRRTAALEHRTLLSAGFHHFGGMEFGGLGEAAQEGQRHQDQTPGPASHLDVIVPENVRSGNSFDVLVEAEDASNHLATGYTGTVHFTLGTADAGATLPADYTFTASDHGKHEFHVTLAATGSQTITATDTATGSITGQAALTVDAAGAVTHFGVYAVGRALAGFPTQIEVVALDASNQVV
;
A
#
# COMPACT_ATOMS: atom_id res chain seq x y z
N MET A 1 8.76 13.75 -43.52
CA MET A 1 9.32 12.43 -43.18
C MET A 1 8.23 11.54 -42.58
N THR A 2 8.40 10.24 -42.77
CA THR A 2 7.44 9.13 -42.83
C THR A 2 6.75 8.75 -41.51
N PHE A 3 5.44 8.47 -41.58
CA PHE A 3 4.65 7.74 -40.58
C PHE A 3 4.89 6.22 -40.69
N LEU A 4 5.00 5.49 -39.58
CA LEU A 4 4.62 4.06 -39.55
C LEU A 4 4.19 3.60 -38.15
N LEU A 5 2.95 3.11 -38.06
CA LEU A 5 2.36 2.31 -36.98
C LEU A 5 2.93 0.89 -36.99
N SER A 6 3.01 0.23 -35.83
CA SER A 6 2.92 -1.24 -35.75
C SER A 6 2.54 -1.73 -34.35
N TRP A 7 1.33 -2.31 -34.24
CA TRP A 7 0.89 -3.17 -33.14
C TRP A 7 0.58 -4.54 -33.74
N LEU A 8 1.12 -5.63 -33.19
CA LEU A 8 0.76 -6.99 -33.62
C LEU A 8 0.35 -7.86 -32.43
N ARG A 9 -0.97 -8.13 -32.34
CA ARG A 9 -1.54 -9.23 -31.55
C ARG A 9 -1.21 -10.56 -32.22
N ARG A 10 -0.95 -11.61 -31.44
CA ARG A 10 -1.19 -13.01 -31.82
C ARG A 10 -1.19 -13.92 -30.58
N THR A 11 -2.35 -14.45 -30.22
CA THR A 11 -2.50 -15.81 -29.66
C THR A 11 -3.01 -16.72 -30.78
N PRO A 12 -2.67 -18.02 -30.76
CA PRO A 12 -3.71 -18.98 -30.42
C PRO A 12 -3.25 -20.24 -29.63
N ARG A 13 -4.24 -20.83 -28.94
CA ARG A 13 -4.27 -22.11 -28.19
C ARG A 13 -3.87 -23.32 -29.05
N ARG A 14 -3.27 -24.36 -28.44
CA ARG A 14 -3.54 -25.79 -28.77
C ARG A 14 -3.33 -26.74 -27.57
N THR A 15 -4.29 -27.64 -27.42
CA THR A 15 -4.50 -28.71 -26.44
C THR A 15 -3.87 -30.04 -26.92
N ALA A 16 -3.36 -30.89 -26.02
CA ALA A 16 -3.33 -32.37 -26.05
C ALA A 16 -2.46 -32.87 -24.85
N ALA A 17 -2.95 -33.56 -23.82
CA ALA A 17 -3.46 -34.94 -23.74
C ALA A 17 -2.44 -36.00 -24.19
N LEU A 18 -1.85 -36.72 -23.23
CA LEU A 18 -1.21 -38.02 -23.45
C LEU A 18 -1.45 -38.91 -22.22
N GLU A 19 -2.47 -39.76 -22.31
CA GLU A 19 -2.61 -40.94 -21.46
C GLU A 19 -1.81 -42.09 -22.06
N HIS A 20 -1.13 -42.90 -21.24
CA HIS A 20 -0.82 -44.29 -21.57
C HIS A 20 -0.94 -45.16 -20.31
N ARG A 21 -2.04 -45.92 -20.26
CA ARG A 21 -2.28 -47.06 -19.36
C ARG A 21 -1.49 -48.27 -19.86
N THR A 22 -0.92 -49.10 -18.97
CA THR A 22 -0.75 -50.58 -19.12
C THR A 22 -0.35 -51.16 -17.73
N LEU A 23 -1.29 -51.67 -16.92
CA LEU A 23 -1.71 -53.08 -16.66
C LEU A 23 -0.85 -53.92 -15.68
N LEU A 24 -1.55 -54.38 -14.63
CA LEU A 24 -1.48 -55.66 -13.89
C LEU A 24 -0.13 -56.30 -13.50
N SER A 25 0.03 -56.64 -12.22
CA SER A 25 -0.28 -58.01 -11.73
C SER A 25 0.10 -58.16 -10.25
N ALA A 26 -0.76 -58.82 -9.49
CA ALA A 26 -0.54 -59.20 -8.10
C ALA A 26 0.59 -60.23 -7.95
N GLY A 27 1.32 -60.17 -6.84
CA GLY A 27 2.28 -61.17 -6.41
C GLY A 27 2.47 -61.09 -4.89
N PHE A 28 1.64 -61.82 -4.16
CA PHE A 28 1.81 -62.07 -2.73
C PHE A 28 2.77 -63.26 -2.59
N HIS A 29 3.98 -63.04 -2.06
CA HIS A 29 4.82 -64.12 -1.53
C HIS A 29 5.44 -63.69 -0.21
N HIS A 30 5.54 -64.69 0.65
CA HIS A 30 5.65 -64.67 2.09
C HIS A 30 7.08 -65.07 2.51
N PHE A 31 7.52 -64.56 3.67
CA PHE A 31 8.72 -64.86 4.47
C PHE A 31 10.09 -64.32 4.06
N GLY A 32 10.73 -63.64 5.01
CA GLY A 32 12.19 -63.48 5.07
C GLY A 32 12.60 -62.22 5.82
N GLY A 33 12.84 -62.34 7.14
CA GLY A 33 13.32 -61.23 7.96
C GLY A 33 14.69 -60.71 7.48
N MET A 34 14.77 -59.40 7.27
CA MET A 34 16.00 -58.63 7.45
C MET A 34 15.63 -57.15 7.58
N GLU A 35 15.96 -56.65 8.75
CA GLU A 35 15.83 -55.28 9.23
C GLU A 35 16.51 -54.28 8.28
N PHE A 36 15.73 -53.31 7.78
CA PHE A 36 16.25 -52.06 7.26
C PHE A 36 15.50 -50.91 7.94
N GLY A 37 16.26 -50.03 8.58
CA GLY A 37 15.77 -48.83 9.24
C GLY A 37 15.24 -47.78 8.26
N GLY A 38 14.46 -46.84 8.81
CA GLY A 38 13.70 -45.82 8.07
C GLY A 38 12.49 -46.49 7.42
N LEU A 39 11.26 -46.08 7.68
CA LEU A 39 10.69 -44.82 7.24
C LEU A 39 9.66 -44.37 8.28
N GLY A 40 9.88 -43.21 8.89
CA GLY A 40 8.87 -42.55 9.70
C GLY A 40 7.74 -42.08 8.80
N GLU A 41 6.74 -42.93 8.60
CA GLU A 41 5.57 -42.68 7.77
C GLU A 41 4.33 -42.64 8.66
N ALA A 42 4.14 -41.50 9.34
CA ALA A 42 2.85 -40.98 9.81
C ALA A 42 3.07 -39.72 10.68
N ALA A 43 3.52 -38.61 10.09
CA ALA A 43 3.39 -37.28 10.69
C ALA A 43 3.53 -36.17 9.64
N GLN A 44 2.79 -36.24 8.55
CA GLN A 44 2.67 -35.11 7.62
C GLN A 44 1.22 -34.79 7.32
N GLU A 45 0.43 -34.66 8.39
CA GLU A 45 -0.94 -34.13 8.35
C GLU A 45 -1.13 -32.93 9.30
N GLY A 46 -0.03 -32.28 9.71
CA GLY A 46 -0.05 -31.05 10.52
C GLY A 46 0.31 -29.76 9.76
N GLN A 47 0.49 -29.81 8.43
CA GLN A 47 1.05 -28.70 7.64
C GLN A 47 0.13 -28.18 6.53
N ARG A 48 -1.19 -28.30 6.71
CA ARG A 48 -2.19 -27.77 5.77
C ARG A 48 -2.92 -26.62 6.44
N HIS A 49 -2.49 -25.40 6.13
CA HIS A 49 -2.92 -24.14 6.74
C HIS A 49 -2.62 -24.06 8.25
N GLN A 50 -1.48 -23.47 8.60
CA GLN A 50 -1.44 -22.68 9.83
C GLN A 50 -2.44 -21.54 9.61
N ASP A 51 -3.70 -21.77 9.97
CA ASP A 51 -4.68 -20.71 10.17
C ASP A 51 -4.24 -19.97 11.44
N GLN A 52 -3.15 -19.21 11.32
CA GLN A 52 -2.68 -18.34 12.39
C GLN A 52 -3.77 -17.28 12.56
N THR A 53 -4.65 -17.50 13.53
CA THR A 53 -5.57 -16.47 13.98
C THR A 53 -4.72 -15.28 14.43
N PRO A 54 -4.87 -14.09 13.85
CA PRO A 54 -4.04 -12.95 14.19
C PRO A 54 -4.08 -12.65 15.69
N GLY A 55 -2.91 -12.37 16.26
CA GLY A 55 -2.76 -12.02 17.66
C GLY A 55 -3.24 -10.60 17.98
N PRO A 56 -3.19 -10.18 19.25
CA PRO A 56 -3.39 -8.79 19.62
C PRO A 56 -2.30 -7.90 19.01
N ALA A 57 -2.64 -6.64 18.70
CA ALA A 57 -1.69 -5.66 18.18
C ALA A 57 -0.53 -5.47 19.17
N SER A 58 0.69 -5.50 18.64
CA SER A 58 1.93 -5.26 19.37
C SER A 58 2.62 -3.97 18.93
N HIS A 59 2.39 -3.56 17.67
CA HIS A 59 2.93 -2.35 17.07
C HIS A 59 1.99 -1.83 15.99
N LEU A 60 2.31 -0.65 15.47
CA LEU A 60 1.64 -0.07 14.30
C LEU A 60 2.65 -0.03 13.15
N ASP A 61 2.21 -0.39 11.95
CA ASP A 61 2.88 0.01 10.72
C ASP A 61 2.25 1.31 10.22
N VAL A 62 3.10 2.27 9.88
CA VAL A 62 2.68 3.58 9.38
C VAL A 62 3.25 3.71 7.98
N ILE A 63 2.39 3.85 7.00
CA ILE A 63 2.78 3.88 5.59
C ILE A 63 2.44 5.27 5.05
N VAL A 64 3.47 5.94 4.52
CA VAL A 64 3.38 7.30 3.97
C VAL A 64 4.02 7.34 2.58
N PRO A 65 3.63 8.27 1.70
CA PRO A 65 4.37 8.56 0.49
C PRO A 65 5.80 9.00 0.81
N GLU A 66 6.77 8.60 0.00
CA GLU A 66 8.18 8.95 0.21
C GLU A 66 8.43 10.46 0.10
N ASN A 67 7.69 11.13 -0.79
CA ASN A 67 7.78 12.56 -1.03
C ASN A 67 6.37 13.18 -1.12
N VAL A 68 6.18 14.33 -0.48
CA VAL A 68 4.95 15.12 -0.52
C VAL A 68 5.29 16.60 -0.73
N ARG A 69 4.35 17.42 -1.17
CA ARG A 69 4.55 18.87 -1.27
C ARG A 69 3.94 19.58 -0.07
N SER A 70 4.67 20.57 0.44
CA SER A 70 4.17 21.48 1.47
C SER A 70 2.81 22.07 1.09
N GLY A 71 1.88 22.07 2.04
CA GLY A 71 0.51 22.58 1.89
C GLY A 71 -0.47 21.62 1.22
N ASN A 72 -0.01 20.52 0.63
CA ASN A 72 -0.90 19.53 0.01
C ASN A 72 -1.27 18.43 1.01
N SER A 73 -2.55 18.06 1.02
CA SER A 73 -3.03 16.90 1.77
C SER A 73 -2.56 15.60 1.11
N PHE A 74 -2.17 14.63 1.92
CA PHE A 74 -1.81 13.28 1.50
C PHE A 74 -2.32 12.23 2.49
N ASP A 75 -2.35 10.98 2.03
CA ASP A 75 -2.90 9.86 2.75
C ASP A 75 -1.82 9.13 3.55
N VAL A 76 -2.16 8.73 4.77
CA VAL A 76 -1.34 7.94 5.69
C VAL A 76 -2.14 6.70 6.06
N LEU A 77 -1.62 5.54 5.71
CA LEU A 77 -2.23 4.26 6.09
C LEU A 77 -1.60 3.79 7.40
N VAL A 78 -2.43 3.46 8.38
CA VAL A 78 -1.97 2.83 9.64
C VAL A 78 -2.57 1.45 9.73
N GLU A 79 -1.69 0.46 9.94
CA GLU A 79 -2.04 -0.94 10.12
C GLU A 79 -1.59 -1.38 11.52
N ALA A 80 -2.51 -1.94 12.31
CA ALA A 80 -2.21 -2.49 13.62
C ALA A 80 -1.78 -3.96 13.46
N GLU A 81 -0.55 -4.29 13.82
CA GLU A 81 0.03 -5.60 13.57
C GLU A 81 0.42 -6.32 14.86
N ASP A 82 0.27 -7.64 14.86
CA ASP A 82 0.75 -8.52 15.92
C ASP A 82 2.28 -8.71 15.86
N ALA A 83 2.85 -9.45 16.81
CA ALA A 83 4.31 -9.62 16.89
C ALA A 83 4.91 -10.43 15.73
N SER A 84 4.07 -11.02 14.88
CA SER A 84 4.45 -11.77 13.68
C SER A 84 4.15 -11.00 12.39
N ASN A 85 3.83 -9.71 12.49
CA ASN A 85 3.45 -8.83 11.38
C ASN A 85 2.18 -9.28 10.65
N HIS A 86 1.22 -9.84 11.39
CA HIS A 86 -0.13 -10.07 10.87
C HIS A 86 -1.10 -8.99 11.36
N LEU A 87 -2.03 -8.59 10.50
CA LEU A 87 -3.02 -7.57 10.82
C LEU A 87 -3.91 -8.01 12.00
N ALA A 88 -3.85 -7.27 13.10
CA ALA A 88 -4.66 -7.47 14.28
C ALA A 88 -6.08 -6.93 14.05
N THR A 89 -6.90 -7.69 13.31
CA THR A 89 -8.24 -7.26 12.87
C THR A 89 -9.22 -6.87 13.98
N GLY A 90 -8.97 -7.31 15.21
CA GLY A 90 -9.75 -6.93 16.41
C GLY A 90 -9.23 -5.70 17.17
N TYR A 91 -8.24 -4.99 16.63
CA TYR A 91 -7.69 -3.79 17.26
C TYR A 91 -8.75 -2.69 17.37
N THR A 92 -8.95 -2.18 18.59
CA THR A 92 -9.93 -1.13 18.94
C THR A 92 -9.31 -0.03 19.78
N GLY A 93 -7.98 0.10 19.71
CA GLY A 93 -7.22 1.13 20.42
C GLY A 93 -7.43 2.52 19.83
N THR A 94 -7.02 3.54 20.57
CA THR A 94 -7.10 4.93 20.12
C THR A 94 -5.72 5.45 19.79
N VAL A 95 -5.49 5.81 18.53
CA VAL A 95 -4.21 6.31 18.05
C VAL A 95 -4.15 7.82 18.09
N HIS A 96 -3.00 8.35 18.51
CA HIS A 96 -2.65 9.76 18.48
C HIS A 96 -1.46 9.96 17.54
N PHE A 97 -1.52 11.01 16.71
CA PHE A 97 -0.47 11.34 15.75
C PHE A 97 0.40 12.49 16.25
N THR A 98 1.72 12.35 16.07
CA THR A 98 2.70 13.38 16.38
C THR A 98 3.74 13.50 15.26
N LEU A 99 4.46 14.62 15.28
CA LEU A 99 5.55 14.92 14.37
C LEU A 99 6.88 14.92 15.11
N GLY A 100 7.92 14.33 14.50
CA GLY A 100 9.27 14.33 15.07
C GLY A 100 9.90 15.73 15.17
N THR A 101 9.60 16.60 14.20
CA THR A 101 9.96 18.02 14.19
C THR A 101 8.70 18.88 14.24
N ALA A 102 8.73 19.98 15.00
CA ALA A 102 7.60 20.89 15.13
C ALA A 102 7.29 21.59 13.78
N ASP A 103 6.04 21.50 13.35
CA ASP A 103 5.50 22.19 12.18
C ASP A 103 4.21 22.91 12.59
N ALA A 104 4.27 24.24 12.67
CA ALA A 104 3.14 25.07 13.11
C ALA A 104 2.00 25.16 12.07
N GLY A 105 2.27 24.81 10.81
CA GLY A 105 1.28 24.79 9.74
C GLY A 105 0.74 23.40 9.43
N ALA A 106 1.22 22.37 10.13
CA ALA A 106 0.73 21.01 9.93
C ALA A 106 -0.71 20.85 10.44
N THR A 107 -1.49 20.08 9.68
CA THR A 107 -2.79 19.58 10.11
C THR A 107 -2.66 18.06 10.26
N LEU A 108 -2.67 17.61 11.52
CA LEU A 108 -2.69 16.20 11.86
C LEU A 108 -4.13 15.71 12.09
N PRO A 109 -4.41 14.42 11.93
CA PRO A 109 -5.69 13.83 12.30
C PRO A 109 -5.93 14.00 13.81
N ALA A 110 -7.19 14.14 14.20
CA ALA A 110 -7.57 14.01 15.59
C ALA A 110 -7.38 12.56 16.07
N ASP A 111 -7.35 12.36 17.39
CA ASP A 111 -7.29 11.02 17.98
C ASP A 111 -8.41 10.14 17.44
N TYR A 112 -8.05 8.94 16.98
CA TYR A 112 -8.99 8.04 16.33
C TYR A 112 -9.04 6.69 17.04
N THR A 113 -10.23 6.30 17.46
CA THR A 113 -10.49 4.98 18.02
C THR A 113 -10.84 4.00 16.90
N PHE A 114 -9.98 3.00 16.71
CA PHE A 114 -10.25 1.92 15.76
C PHE A 114 -11.51 1.16 16.15
N THR A 115 -12.22 0.70 15.13
CA THR A 115 -13.43 -0.10 15.25
C THR A 115 -13.20 -1.47 14.62
N ALA A 116 -14.04 -2.44 14.97
CA ALA A 116 -13.97 -3.76 14.34
C ALA A 116 -14.15 -3.69 12.81
N SER A 117 -14.85 -2.68 12.28
CA SER A 117 -15.01 -2.48 10.83
C SER A 117 -13.75 -2.01 10.11
N ASP A 118 -12.81 -1.41 10.84
CA ASP A 118 -11.49 -1.04 10.27
C ASP A 118 -10.65 -2.28 10.00
N HIS A 119 -10.98 -3.43 10.61
CA HIS A 119 -10.20 -4.66 10.52
C HIS A 119 -8.71 -4.41 10.79
N GLY A 120 -8.38 -3.55 11.76
CA GLY A 120 -7.01 -3.22 12.13
C GLY A 120 -6.28 -2.29 11.15
N LYS A 121 -6.94 -1.71 10.15
CA LYS A 121 -6.33 -0.74 9.22
C LYS A 121 -7.21 0.48 8.98
N HIS A 122 -6.62 1.66 8.92
CA HIS A 122 -7.35 2.89 8.66
C HIS A 122 -6.50 3.91 7.90
N GLU A 123 -7.16 4.68 7.04
CA GLU A 123 -6.54 5.72 6.23
C GLU A 123 -6.82 7.09 6.85
N PHE A 124 -5.78 7.90 6.96
CA PHE A 124 -5.83 9.23 7.55
C PHE A 124 -5.32 10.27 6.56
N HIS A 125 -5.85 11.49 6.66
CA HIS A 125 -5.37 12.60 5.84
C HIS A 125 -4.49 13.53 6.67
N VAL A 126 -3.31 13.84 6.15
CA VAL A 126 -2.31 14.70 6.79
C VAL A 126 -1.94 15.82 5.83
N THR A 127 -1.71 17.01 6.36
CA THR A 127 -1.10 18.13 5.61
C THR A 127 0.12 18.63 6.38
N LEU A 128 1.25 18.78 5.70
CA LEU A 128 2.49 19.31 6.28
C LEU A 128 2.84 20.63 5.59
N ALA A 129 3.41 21.58 6.33
CA ALA A 129 3.81 22.90 5.82
C ALA A 129 5.33 23.10 5.84
N ALA A 130 6.04 22.52 6.80
CA ALA A 130 7.48 22.61 6.90
C ALA A 130 8.17 21.72 5.87
N THR A 131 9.06 22.30 5.06
CA THR A 131 9.86 21.57 4.07
C THR A 131 11.05 20.84 4.71
N GLY A 132 11.44 19.71 4.13
CA GLY A 132 12.58 18.91 4.57
C GLY A 132 12.18 17.52 5.04
N SER A 133 13.08 16.82 5.72
CA SER A 133 12.79 15.49 6.27
C SER A 133 11.87 15.62 7.49
N GLN A 134 10.80 14.84 7.48
CA GLN A 134 9.81 14.80 8.56
C GLN A 134 9.55 13.34 8.94
N THR A 135 9.25 13.12 10.22
CA THR A 135 8.77 11.83 10.73
C THR A 135 7.36 12.00 11.29
N ILE A 136 6.46 11.11 10.91
CA ILE A 136 5.11 10.97 11.47
C ILE A 136 5.13 9.76 12.40
N THR A 137 4.63 9.93 13.61
CA THR A 137 4.53 8.87 14.61
C THR A 137 3.08 8.69 15.02
N ALA A 138 2.59 7.46 14.99
CA ALA A 138 1.31 7.05 15.56
C ALA A 138 1.56 6.26 16.85
N THR A 139 0.80 6.58 17.90
CA THR A 139 0.95 5.93 19.22
C THR A 139 -0.42 5.64 19.80
N ASP A 140 -0.62 4.42 20.31
CA ASP A 140 -1.80 4.08 21.08
C ASP A 140 -1.80 4.85 22.42
N THR A 141 -2.90 5.53 22.71
CA THR A 141 -3.04 6.41 23.87
C THR A 141 -3.19 5.65 25.20
N ALA A 142 -3.72 4.43 25.18
CA ALA A 142 -3.88 3.60 26.37
C ALA A 142 -2.63 2.74 26.63
N THR A 143 -1.99 2.27 25.56
CA THR A 143 -0.82 1.39 25.59
C THR A 143 0.31 2.00 24.75
N GLY A 144 0.99 3.01 25.29
CA GLY A 144 2.02 3.78 24.57
C GLY A 144 3.24 2.98 24.06
N SER A 145 3.34 1.68 24.34
CA SER A 145 4.32 0.79 23.70
C SER A 145 3.89 0.33 22.30
N ILE A 146 2.60 0.40 21.97
CA ILE A 146 2.07 0.14 20.62
C ILE A 146 2.24 1.45 19.83
N THR A 147 3.30 1.49 19.03
CA THR A 147 3.68 2.68 18.26
C THR A 147 4.19 2.26 16.88
N GLY A 148 4.17 3.21 15.95
CA GLY A 148 4.70 3.09 14.61
C GLY A 148 5.14 4.45 14.10
N GLN A 149 6.11 4.47 13.19
CA GLN A 149 6.58 5.73 12.61
C GLN A 149 7.07 5.54 11.19
N ALA A 150 6.95 6.61 10.40
CA ALA A 150 7.46 6.66 9.04
C ALA A 150 8.11 8.01 8.75
N ALA A 151 9.16 7.98 7.95
CA ALA A 151 9.84 9.17 7.48
C ALA A 151 9.48 9.47 6.03
N LEU A 152 9.36 10.75 5.72
CA LEU A 152 9.15 11.25 4.36
C LEU A 152 9.91 12.55 4.14
N THR A 153 10.01 12.98 2.89
CA THR A 153 10.52 14.30 2.53
C THR A 153 9.38 15.20 2.09
N VAL A 154 9.32 16.40 2.68
CA VAL A 154 8.40 17.46 2.29
C VAL A 154 9.11 18.43 1.35
N ASP A 155 8.77 18.37 0.08
CA ASP A 155 9.23 19.30 -0.93
C ASP A 155 8.55 20.67 -0.76
N ALA A 156 9.25 21.72 -1.18
CA ALA A 156 8.66 23.04 -1.25
C ALA A 156 7.44 23.04 -2.20
N ALA A 157 6.39 23.76 -1.81
CA ALA A 157 5.34 24.11 -2.76
C ALA A 157 5.97 24.89 -3.93
N GLY A 158 5.53 24.61 -5.15
CA GLY A 158 5.95 25.41 -6.30
C GLY A 158 5.64 26.88 -6.06
N ALA A 159 6.59 27.78 -6.34
CA ALA A 159 6.31 29.20 -6.27
C ALA A 159 5.55 29.61 -7.54
N VAL A 160 4.35 30.18 -7.40
CA VAL A 160 3.66 30.83 -8.52
C VAL A 160 4.50 32.02 -8.96
N THR A 161 4.96 32.00 -10.20
CA THR A 161 5.75 33.10 -10.77
C THR A 161 4.94 33.92 -11.76
N HIS A 162 4.06 33.27 -12.53
CA HIS A 162 3.28 33.91 -13.60
C HIS A 162 1.94 33.19 -13.79
N PHE A 163 1.01 33.84 -14.49
CA PHE A 163 -0.24 33.21 -14.92
C PHE A 163 -0.21 32.94 -16.43
N GLY A 164 -0.55 31.72 -16.84
CA GLY A 164 -0.91 31.40 -18.22
C GLY A 164 -2.37 31.75 -18.47
N VAL A 165 -2.66 32.48 -19.54
CA VAL A 165 -4.03 32.84 -19.94
C VAL A 165 -4.30 32.29 -21.33
N TYR A 166 -5.26 31.36 -21.43
CA TYR A 166 -5.60 30.66 -22.66
C TYR A 166 -7.05 30.95 -23.05
N ALA A 167 -7.31 31.26 -24.31
CA ALA A 167 -8.68 31.32 -24.83
C ALA A 167 -9.18 29.90 -25.09
N VAL A 168 -10.36 29.57 -24.58
CA VAL A 168 -10.99 28.27 -24.85
C VAL A 168 -11.73 28.37 -26.18
N GLY A 169 -11.14 27.79 -27.22
CA GLY A 169 -11.72 27.77 -28.56
C GLY A 169 -11.52 29.07 -29.36
N ARG A 170 -12.46 29.37 -30.27
CA ARG A 170 -12.38 30.53 -31.17
C ARG A 170 -13.26 31.67 -30.65
N ALA A 171 -12.68 32.86 -30.52
CA ALA A 171 -13.42 34.06 -30.19
C ALA A 171 -14.12 34.65 -31.43
N LEU A 172 -15.41 34.97 -31.32
CA LEU A 172 -16.14 35.75 -32.33
C LEU A 172 -16.20 37.22 -31.90
N ALA A 173 -16.00 38.14 -32.86
CA ALA A 173 -16.05 39.57 -32.58
C ALA A 173 -17.41 39.98 -31.99
N GLY A 174 -17.40 40.67 -30.85
CA GLY A 174 -18.60 41.12 -30.15
C GLY A 174 -19.25 40.07 -29.24
N PHE A 175 -18.70 38.87 -29.12
CA PHE A 175 -19.20 37.82 -28.23
C PHE A 175 -18.27 37.56 -27.05
N PRO A 176 -18.81 37.28 -25.85
CA PRO A 176 -17.99 36.86 -24.72
C PRO A 176 -17.29 35.53 -25.06
N THR A 177 -16.00 35.44 -24.70
CA THR A 177 -15.20 34.23 -24.87
C THR A 177 -14.75 33.74 -23.51
N GLN A 178 -14.79 32.43 -23.31
CA GLN A 178 -14.26 31.82 -22.10
C GLN A 178 -12.73 31.80 -22.14
N ILE A 179 -12.10 32.20 -21.04
CA ILE A 179 -10.66 32.04 -20.84
C ILE A 179 -10.41 31.07 -19.70
N GLU A 180 -9.31 30.34 -19.80
CA GLU A 180 -8.73 29.55 -18.73
C GLU A 180 -7.49 30.28 -18.20
N VAL A 181 -7.40 30.42 -16.89
CA VAL A 181 -6.26 31.04 -16.21
C VAL A 181 -5.61 30.00 -15.33
N VAL A 182 -4.31 29.79 -15.51
CA VAL A 182 -3.54 28.76 -14.81
C VAL A 182 -2.36 29.42 -14.10
N ALA A 183 -2.14 29.09 -12.82
CA ALA A 183 -0.96 29.52 -12.09
C ALA A 183 0.24 28.63 -12.47
N LEU A 184 1.36 29.24 -12.84
CA LEU A 184 2.55 28.54 -13.31
C LEU A 184 3.80 28.91 -12.51
N ASP A 185 4.71 27.95 -12.35
CA ASP A 185 6.05 28.18 -11.82
C ASP A 185 7.02 28.72 -12.90
N ALA A 186 8.28 28.98 -12.52
CA ALA A 186 9.31 29.49 -13.43
C ALA A 186 9.65 28.53 -14.59
N SER A 187 9.25 27.26 -14.49
CA SER A 187 9.45 26.20 -15.48
C SER A 187 8.20 25.93 -16.33
N ASN A 188 7.18 26.80 -16.25
CA ASN A 188 5.87 26.64 -16.88
C ASN A 188 5.12 25.36 -16.46
N GLN A 189 5.34 24.85 -15.24
CA GLN A 189 4.51 23.79 -14.65
C GLN A 189 3.38 24.41 -13.86
N VAL A 190 2.21 23.75 -13.85
CA VAL A 190 1.07 24.16 -13.03
C VAL A 190 1.38 23.96 -11.55
N VAL A 191 1.10 24.98 -10.75
CA VAL A 191 1.25 25.00 -9.29
C VAL A 191 -0.10 24.89 -8.62
#